data_AF-A0A1Y3MZW6-F1
#
_entry.id   AF-A0A1Y3MZW6-F1
#
_cell.length_a   1.000
_cell.length_b   1.000
_cell.length_c   1.000
_cell.angle_alpha   90.00
_cell.angle_beta   90.00
_cell.angle_gamma   90.00
#
_symmetry.space_group_name_H-M   'P 1'
#
loop_
_entity.id
_entity.type
_entity.pdbx_description
1 polymer ?
#
loop_
_entity_poly.entity_id
_entity_poly.type
_entity_poly.pdbx_seq_one_letter_code
_entity_poly.pdbx_strand_id
1 'polypeptide(L)'
;DLQNNIKEGNYGAKPPQQIPILNNFLLNGKCYLENCTIDPNYDSKIGYVQDIVTLPLNDLIQENISKVYRLLRETDFSYLNSFDNLFVGNIDRERAADIINSISNNEVLKFQNLTMDHIVNGLHEFDNLLLDYVDQKTKSSYIYVIVLFIISAVISPYIYFTSLKKMAKNKMIEMEELVNIVFTIPTKDLLKHQK
;
A
#
# COMPACT_ATOMS: atom_id res chain seq x y z
N ASP A 1 20.66 12.63 2.33
CA ASP A 1 19.56 13.52 1.92
C ASP A 1 18.29 12.80 1.48
N LEU A 2 18.34 11.95 0.44
CA LEU A 2 17.15 11.23 -0.04
C LEU A 2 16.45 10.41 1.06
N GLN A 3 17.21 9.64 1.85
CA GLN A 3 16.66 8.83 2.94
C GLN A 3 16.04 9.65 4.08
N ASN A 4 16.62 10.79 4.44
CA ASN A 4 16.04 11.66 5.46
C ASN A 4 14.72 12.25 4.97
N ASN A 5 14.67 12.67 3.70
CA ASN A 5 13.44 13.15 3.09
C ASN A 5 12.35 12.07 2.97
N ILE A 6 12.72 10.81 2.77
CA ILE A 6 11.78 9.67 2.80
C ILE A 6 11.32 9.37 4.23
N LYS A 7 12.22 9.37 5.22
CA LYS A 7 11.89 9.13 6.64
C LYS A 7 11.00 10.22 7.23
N GLU A 8 11.18 11.47 6.80
CA GLU A 8 10.42 12.63 7.28
C GLU A 8 9.14 12.89 6.48
N GLY A 9 8.95 12.25 5.32
CA GLY A 9 7.78 12.47 4.46
C GLY A 9 7.83 13.79 3.67
N ASN A 10 9.03 14.34 3.43
CA ASN A 10 9.22 15.64 2.78
C ASN A 10 8.83 15.66 1.28
N TYR A 11 8.50 14.50 0.69
CA TYR A 11 8.03 14.36 -0.69
C TYR A 11 6.49 14.34 -0.86
N GLY A 12 5.75 14.82 0.15
CA GLY A 12 4.28 14.90 0.10
C GLY A 12 3.56 13.59 0.43
N ALA A 13 4.30 12.51 0.69
CA ALA A 13 3.80 11.29 1.29
C ALA A 13 3.91 11.37 2.82
N LYS A 14 2.95 10.78 3.55
CA LYS A 14 3.05 10.68 5.01
C LYS A 14 4.34 9.95 5.39
N PRO A 15 5.02 10.37 6.47
CA PRO A 15 6.24 9.70 6.90
C PRO A 15 5.95 8.22 7.18
N PRO A 16 6.90 7.31 6.89
CA PRO A 16 6.77 5.87 7.09
C PRO A 16 6.26 5.49 8.47
N GLN A 17 6.57 6.29 9.49
CA GLN A 17 6.11 6.12 10.88
C GLN A 17 4.58 6.16 11.02
N GLN A 18 3.88 6.86 10.14
CA GLN A 18 2.41 6.98 10.13
C GLN A 18 1.72 5.89 9.31
N ILE A 19 2.49 5.05 8.59
CA ILE A 19 2.00 3.92 7.83
C ILE A 19 2.53 2.67 8.52
N PRO A 20 1.73 1.95 9.33
CA PRO A 20 2.20 0.87 10.19
C PRO A 20 3.05 -0.20 9.46
N ILE A 21 2.73 -0.46 8.20
CA ILE A 21 3.41 -1.43 7.35
C ILE A 21 4.76 -0.91 6.87
N LEU A 22 4.82 0.36 6.47
CA LEU A 22 6.07 1.02 6.07
C LEU A 22 7.03 1.16 7.26
N ASN A 23 6.50 1.44 8.45
CA ASN A 23 7.30 1.51 9.67
C ASN A 23 7.97 0.16 10.00
N ASN A 24 7.21 -0.93 9.92
CA ASN A 24 7.75 -2.26 10.18
C ASN A 24 8.78 -2.68 9.13
N PHE A 25 8.57 -2.29 7.88
CA PHE A 25 9.44 -2.67 6.77
C PHE A 25 10.74 -1.84 6.70
N LEU A 26 10.64 -0.53 6.91
CA LEU A 26 11.76 0.41 6.72
C LEU A 26 12.55 0.69 8.01
N LEU A 27 11.95 0.48 9.20
CA LEU A 27 12.55 0.94 10.46
C LEU A 27 12.75 -0.16 11.50
N ASN A 28 11.88 -1.17 11.58
CA ASN A 28 11.93 -2.14 12.69
C ASN A 28 12.74 -3.41 12.44
N GLY A 29 13.33 -3.60 11.26
CA GLY A 29 14.22 -4.73 10.97
C GLY A 29 13.53 -6.09 11.14
N LYS A 30 13.08 -6.68 10.05
CA LYS A 30 12.64 -8.08 10.02
C LYS A 30 13.43 -8.78 8.94
N CYS A 31 13.66 -10.07 9.13
CA CYS A 31 14.15 -10.88 8.03
C CYS A 31 12.94 -11.34 7.20
N TYR A 32 13.09 -11.21 5.88
CA TYR A 32 12.02 -11.30 4.89
C TYR A 32 12.10 -12.58 4.06
N LEU A 33 12.84 -13.57 4.56
CA LEU A 33 12.88 -14.92 4.05
C LEU A 33 11.92 -15.79 4.86
N GLU A 34 11.30 -16.79 4.23
CA GLU A 34 10.46 -17.77 4.94
C GLU A 34 11.18 -18.45 6.13
N ASN A 35 12.51 -18.50 6.12
CA ASN A 35 13.34 -19.06 7.19
C ASN A 35 14.59 -18.22 7.49
N CYS A 36 14.46 -17.31 8.45
CA CYS A 36 15.52 -16.40 8.90
C CYS A 36 16.44 -16.94 9.98
N THR A 37 16.16 -18.14 10.48
CA THR A 37 16.93 -18.81 11.54
C THR A 37 17.87 -19.88 10.99
N ILE A 38 17.71 -20.25 9.72
CA ILE A 38 18.43 -21.36 9.08
C ILE A 38 18.62 -21.04 7.58
N ASP A 39 19.34 -19.98 7.24
CA ASP A 39 19.84 -19.85 5.87
C ASP A 39 21.09 -20.74 5.73
N PRO A 40 21.05 -21.81 4.92
CA PRO A 40 22.22 -22.66 4.69
C PRO A 40 23.39 -21.92 4.02
N ASN A 41 23.18 -20.69 3.55
CA ASN A 41 24.18 -19.86 2.91
C ASN A 41 24.86 -18.85 3.85
N TYR A 42 24.58 -18.89 5.16
CA TYR A 42 25.33 -18.08 6.12
C TYR A 42 26.82 -18.43 6.05
N ASP A 43 27.61 -17.44 5.68
CA ASP A 43 29.05 -17.59 5.55
C ASP A 43 29.72 -16.35 6.17
N SER A 44 30.25 -16.56 7.37
CA SER A 44 30.93 -15.53 8.13
C SER A 44 32.21 -15.06 7.45
N LYS A 45 32.81 -15.86 6.55
CA LYS A 45 34.03 -15.47 5.82
C LYS A 45 33.75 -14.36 4.81
N ILE A 46 32.60 -14.42 4.16
CA ILE A 46 32.14 -13.38 3.22
C ILE A 46 31.35 -12.27 3.93
N GLY A 47 31.17 -12.37 5.25
CA GLY A 47 30.43 -11.40 6.05
C GLY A 47 28.91 -11.41 5.80
N TYR A 48 28.38 -12.52 5.29
CA TYR A 48 26.94 -12.78 5.16
C TYR A 48 26.48 -13.52 6.41
N VAL A 49 26.12 -12.76 7.43
CA VAL A 49 25.72 -13.25 8.76
C VAL A 49 24.30 -12.81 9.08
N GLN A 50 23.66 -13.51 10.00
CA GLN A 50 22.28 -13.26 10.41
C GLN A 50 22.01 -11.78 10.72
N ASP A 51 22.91 -11.11 11.42
CA ASP A 51 22.79 -9.69 11.78
C ASP A 51 22.60 -8.78 10.57
N ILE A 52 23.31 -9.06 9.46
CA ILE A 52 23.18 -8.30 8.20
C ILE A 52 21.82 -8.58 7.58
N VAL A 53 21.40 -9.84 7.53
CA VAL A 53 20.14 -10.26 6.90
C VAL A 53 18.92 -9.76 7.68
N THR A 54 19.06 -9.51 8.99
CA THR A 54 17.98 -8.93 9.82
C THR A 54 17.90 -7.41 9.79
N LEU A 55 18.81 -6.73 9.10
CA LEU A 55 18.79 -5.27 8.99
C LEU A 55 17.49 -4.79 8.31
N PRO A 56 16.97 -3.61 8.70
CA PRO A 56 15.95 -2.93 7.92
C PRO A 56 16.41 -2.81 6.46
N LEU A 57 15.49 -2.93 5.48
CA LEU A 57 15.86 -2.96 4.06
C LEU A 57 16.73 -1.76 3.65
N ASN A 58 16.44 -0.58 4.22
CA ASN A 58 17.21 0.63 3.99
C ASN A 58 18.69 0.48 4.37
N ASP A 59 18.94 -0.16 5.51
CA ASP A 59 20.28 -0.35 6.06
C ASP A 59 20.97 -1.51 5.35
N LEU A 60 20.22 -2.55 4.95
CA LEU A 60 20.71 -3.64 4.10
C LEU A 60 21.17 -3.13 2.72
N ILE A 61 20.39 -2.24 2.08
CA ILE A 61 20.77 -1.61 0.80
C ILE A 61 22.02 -0.76 0.98
N GLN A 62 22.09 0.02 2.05
CA GLN A 62 23.25 0.88 2.33
C GLN A 62 24.51 0.06 2.62
N GLU A 63 24.38 -1.03 3.37
CA GLU A 63 25.47 -1.96 3.65
C GLU A 63 25.95 -2.65 2.37
N ASN A 64 25.03 -3.09 1.51
CA ASN A 64 25.35 -3.67 0.22
C ASN A 64 26.11 -2.67 -0.67
N ILE A 65 25.59 -1.43 -0.80
CA ILE A 65 26.24 -0.36 -1.54
C ILE A 65 27.62 -0.04 -0.95
N SER A 66 27.74 0.07 0.37
CA SER A 66 29.00 0.40 1.06
C SER A 66 30.05 -0.70 0.83
N LYS A 67 29.66 -1.97 0.97
CA LYS A 67 30.54 -3.10 0.69
C LYS A 67 30.91 -3.14 -0.78
N VAL A 68 29.97 -2.98 -1.72
CA VAL A 68 30.27 -2.92 -3.16
C VAL A 68 31.22 -1.77 -3.49
N TYR A 69 31.07 -0.58 -2.90
CA TYR A 69 32.01 0.53 -3.08
C TYR A 69 33.38 0.25 -2.48
N ARG A 70 33.44 -0.36 -1.29
CA ARG A 70 34.70 -0.76 -0.67
C ARG A 70 35.42 -1.77 -1.55
N LEU A 71 34.67 -2.71 -2.12
CA LEU A 71 35.16 -3.69 -3.07
C LEU A 71 35.62 -3.05 -4.38
N LEU A 72 34.89 -2.09 -4.95
CA LEU A 72 35.34 -1.29 -6.10
C LEU A 72 36.66 -0.54 -5.86
N ARG A 73 36.96 -0.24 -4.60
CA ARG A 73 38.15 0.50 -4.19
C ARG A 73 39.32 -0.39 -3.79
N GLU A 74 39.04 -1.52 -3.15
CA GLU A 74 40.04 -2.50 -2.67
C GLU A 74 40.41 -3.52 -3.76
N THR A 75 39.46 -3.85 -4.63
CA THR A 75 39.71 -4.74 -5.76
C THR A 75 40.19 -3.90 -6.93
N ASP A 76 41.45 -4.06 -7.30
CA ASP A 76 41.98 -3.46 -8.51
C ASP A 76 41.34 -4.17 -9.71
N PHE A 77 40.22 -3.65 -10.20
CA PHE A 77 39.53 -4.16 -11.40
C PHE A 77 40.37 -4.02 -12.68
N SER A 78 41.63 -3.59 -12.56
CA SER A 78 42.65 -3.69 -13.61
C SER A 78 42.69 -5.08 -14.26
N TYR A 79 42.40 -6.17 -13.53
CA TYR A 79 42.29 -7.50 -14.17
C TYR A 79 41.05 -7.64 -15.08
N LEU A 80 39.92 -6.99 -14.77
CA LEU A 80 38.74 -6.95 -15.65
C LEU A 80 39.00 -6.10 -16.91
N ASN A 81 39.78 -5.02 -16.77
CA ASN A 81 40.24 -4.21 -17.90
C ASN A 81 41.39 -4.88 -18.68
N SER A 82 42.08 -5.84 -18.09
CA SER A 82 43.12 -6.64 -18.77
C SER A 82 42.56 -7.76 -19.64
N PHE A 83 41.24 -8.03 -19.56
CA PHE A 83 40.56 -8.78 -20.61
C PHE A 83 40.36 -7.86 -21.81
N ASP A 84 41.45 -7.54 -22.50
CA ASP A 84 41.42 -7.09 -23.89
C ASP A 84 40.75 -8.21 -24.68
N ASN A 85 39.42 -8.14 -24.71
CA ASN A 85 38.49 -9.04 -25.35
C ASN A 85 38.34 -10.45 -24.75
N LEU A 86 37.41 -10.59 -23.80
CA LEU A 86 36.82 -11.89 -23.43
C LEU A 86 36.28 -12.69 -24.62
N PHE A 87 36.02 -12.05 -25.77
CA PHE A 87 35.45 -12.64 -26.99
C PHE A 87 36.37 -12.62 -28.22
N VAL A 88 37.60 -12.08 -28.13
CA VAL A 88 38.55 -12.14 -29.27
C VAL A 88 39.46 -13.33 -29.06
N GLY A 89 38.98 -14.45 -29.57
CA GLY A 89 39.64 -15.74 -29.50
C GLY A 89 38.56 -16.80 -29.39
N ASN A 90 38.68 -17.88 -30.16
CA ASN A 90 37.78 -19.03 -30.04
C ASN A 90 37.77 -19.51 -28.58
N ILE A 91 36.74 -19.10 -27.82
CA ILE A 91 36.56 -19.51 -26.43
C ILE A 91 36.20 -20.98 -26.49
N ASP A 92 37.15 -21.84 -26.11
CA ASP A 92 36.88 -23.26 -25.96
C ASP A 92 36.02 -23.48 -24.70
N ARG A 93 35.21 -24.54 -24.71
CA ARG A 93 34.21 -24.82 -23.66
C ARG A 93 34.85 -24.92 -22.26
N GLU A 94 36.08 -25.38 -22.20
CA GLU A 94 36.87 -25.55 -20.98
C GLU A 94 37.31 -24.19 -20.39
N ARG A 95 37.78 -23.26 -21.23
CA ARG A 95 38.12 -21.88 -20.80
C ARG A 95 36.90 -21.09 -20.34
N ALA A 96 35.76 -21.28 -21.01
CA ALA A 96 34.50 -20.68 -20.56
C ALA A 96 34.10 -21.20 -19.17
N ALA A 97 34.26 -22.50 -18.93
CA ALA A 97 33.98 -23.11 -17.62
C ALA A 97 34.92 -22.58 -16.53
N ASP A 98 36.21 -22.42 -16.82
CA ASP A 98 37.18 -21.86 -15.87
C ASP A 98 36.89 -20.40 -15.53
N ILE A 99 36.54 -19.57 -16.51
CA ILE A 99 36.14 -18.18 -16.29
C ILE A 99 34.88 -18.13 -15.42
N ILE A 100 33.86 -18.93 -15.76
CA ILE A 100 32.61 -19.03 -14.97
C ILE A 100 32.90 -19.52 -13.55
N ASN A 101 33.77 -20.51 -13.37
CA ASN A 101 34.16 -21.00 -12.05
C ASN A 101 34.94 -19.95 -11.25
N SER A 102 35.79 -19.15 -11.88
CA SER A 102 36.50 -18.06 -11.21
C SER A 102 35.55 -16.93 -10.76
N ILE A 103 34.52 -16.65 -11.57
CA ILE A 103 33.47 -15.67 -11.28
C ILE A 103 32.54 -16.22 -10.18
N SER A 104 32.14 -17.48 -10.27
CA SER A 104 31.22 -18.14 -9.34
C SER A 104 31.84 -18.39 -7.95
N ASN A 105 33.16 -18.58 -7.87
CA ASN A 105 33.87 -18.78 -6.60
C ASN A 105 34.39 -17.46 -6.00
N ASN A 106 34.15 -16.32 -6.66
CA ASN A 106 34.53 -15.04 -6.10
C ASN A 106 33.60 -14.72 -4.92
N GLU A 107 34.17 -14.72 -3.71
CA GLU A 107 33.49 -14.43 -2.45
C GLU A 107 32.68 -13.12 -2.49
N VAL A 108 33.17 -12.13 -3.24
CA VAL A 108 32.54 -10.82 -3.42
C VAL A 108 31.25 -10.93 -4.23
N LEU A 109 31.31 -11.60 -5.38
CA LEU A 109 30.15 -11.77 -6.25
C LEU A 109 29.11 -12.67 -5.59
N LYS A 110 29.56 -13.65 -4.80
CA LYS A 110 28.68 -14.50 -3.99
C LYS A 110 27.95 -13.69 -2.92
N PHE A 111 28.66 -12.84 -2.16
CA PHE A 111 28.03 -11.94 -1.18
C PHE A 111 27.02 -11.00 -1.82
N GLN A 112 27.39 -10.39 -2.96
CA GLN A 112 26.52 -9.46 -3.69
C GLN A 112 25.25 -10.17 -4.19
N ASN A 113 25.39 -11.36 -4.78
CA ASN A 113 24.26 -12.12 -5.30
C ASN A 113 23.29 -12.53 -4.18
N LEU A 114 23.80 -13.05 -3.05
CA LEU A 114 22.98 -13.44 -1.90
C LEU A 114 22.28 -12.23 -1.25
N THR A 115 22.98 -11.10 -1.12
CA THR A 115 22.37 -9.88 -0.55
C THR A 115 21.34 -9.27 -1.49
N MET A 116 21.58 -9.34 -2.80
CA MET A 116 20.64 -8.85 -3.82
C MET A 116 19.38 -9.71 -3.89
N ASP A 117 19.51 -11.03 -3.83
CA ASP A 117 18.38 -11.94 -3.74
C ASP A 117 17.55 -11.65 -2.48
N HIS A 118 18.21 -11.40 -1.34
CA HIS A 118 17.54 -11.02 -0.11
C HIS A 118 16.78 -9.68 -0.22
N ILE A 119 17.36 -8.68 -0.91
CA ILE A 119 16.69 -7.40 -1.20
C ILE A 119 15.45 -7.64 -2.08
N VAL A 120 15.56 -8.43 -3.13
CA VAL A 120 14.46 -8.70 -4.08
C VAL A 120 13.33 -9.45 -3.38
N ASN A 121 13.63 -10.47 -2.58
CA ASN A 121 12.63 -11.21 -1.81
C ASN A 121 11.94 -10.30 -0.78
N GLY A 122 12.70 -9.44 -0.08
CA GLY A 122 12.12 -8.45 0.82
C GLY A 122 11.19 -7.46 0.11
N LEU A 123 11.52 -7.04 -1.12
CA LEU A 123 10.64 -6.19 -1.92
C LEU A 123 9.36 -6.91 -2.38
N HIS A 124 9.45 -8.19 -2.70
CA HIS A 124 8.26 -8.99 -3.02
C HIS A 124 7.33 -9.17 -1.82
N GLU A 125 7.87 -9.43 -0.63
CA GLU A 125 7.06 -9.51 0.59
C GLU A 125 6.42 -8.16 0.92
N PHE A 126 7.15 -7.06 0.71
CA PHE A 126 6.60 -5.72 0.86
C PHE A 126 5.42 -5.45 -0.07
N ASP A 127 5.54 -5.82 -1.34
CA ASP A 127 4.45 -5.65 -2.32
C ASP A 127 3.20 -6.43 -1.89
N ASN A 128 3.38 -7.68 -1.44
CA ASN A 128 2.29 -8.50 -0.91
C ASN A 128 1.64 -7.86 0.33
N LEU A 129 2.42 -7.38 1.29
CA LEU A 129 1.90 -6.69 2.49
C LEU A 129 1.17 -5.39 2.15
N LEU A 130 1.64 -4.67 1.12
CA LEU A 130 0.98 -3.45 0.64
C LEU A 130 -0.35 -3.78 -0.02
N LEU A 131 -0.39 -4.82 -0.88
CA LEU A 131 -1.62 -5.30 -1.50
C LEU A 131 -2.64 -5.75 -0.44
N ASP A 132 -2.22 -6.51 0.56
CA ASP A 132 -3.09 -6.95 1.67
C ASP A 132 -3.65 -5.76 2.46
N TYR A 133 -2.85 -4.73 2.70
CA TYR A 133 -3.32 -3.52 3.37
C TYR A 133 -4.34 -2.75 2.56
N VAL A 134 -4.06 -2.57 1.27
CA VAL A 134 -4.98 -1.91 0.36
C VAL A 134 -6.29 -2.69 0.27
N ASP A 135 -6.22 -4.02 0.19
CA ASP A 135 -7.40 -4.88 0.16
C ASP A 135 -8.21 -4.78 1.47
N GLN A 136 -7.58 -4.84 2.63
CA GLN A 136 -8.25 -4.67 3.93
C GLN A 136 -8.91 -3.29 4.08
N LYS A 137 -8.22 -2.22 3.66
CA LYS A 137 -8.78 -0.86 3.69
C LYS A 137 -9.94 -0.69 2.71
N THR A 138 -9.84 -1.31 1.54
CA THR A 138 -10.89 -1.31 0.51
C THR A 138 -12.12 -2.07 1.00
N LYS A 139 -11.95 -3.27 1.55
CA LYS A 139 -13.04 -4.06 2.17
C LYS A 139 -13.74 -3.28 3.29
N SER A 140 -12.97 -2.64 4.16
CA SER A 140 -13.53 -1.81 5.23
C SER A 140 -14.34 -0.63 4.67
N SER A 141 -13.80 0.08 3.68
CA SER A 141 -14.50 1.18 3.01
C SER A 141 -15.80 0.72 2.35
N TYR A 142 -15.78 -0.45 1.71
CA TYR A 142 -16.97 -1.04 1.09
C TYR A 142 -18.08 -1.33 2.12
N ILE A 143 -17.71 -1.87 3.28
CA ILE A 143 -18.65 -2.11 4.39
C ILE A 143 -19.30 -0.80 4.87
N TYR A 144 -18.52 0.28 5.02
CA TYR A 144 -19.07 1.58 5.42
C TYR A 144 -20.07 2.14 4.41
N VAL A 145 -19.81 1.99 3.11
CA VAL A 145 -20.74 2.41 2.05
C VAL A 145 -22.05 1.64 2.12
N ILE A 146 -22.01 0.33 2.36
CA ILE A 146 -23.21 -0.50 2.55
C ILE A 146 -24.01 -0.01 3.77
N VAL A 147 -23.35 0.24 4.89
CA VAL A 147 -24.02 0.74 6.12
C VAL A 147 -24.71 2.09 5.86
N LEU A 148 -24.03 3.02 5.19
CA LEU A 148 -24.61 4.31 4.82
C LEU A 148 -25.80 4.16 3.88
N PHE A 149 -25.73 3.23 2.93
CA PHE A 149 -26.84 2.94 2.02
C PHE A 149 -28.06 2.41 2.78
N ILE A 150 -27.88 1.48 3.72
CA ILE A 150 -28.97 0.96 4.56
C ILE A 150 -29.61 2.09 5.38
N ILE A 151 -28.79 2.93 6.02
CA ILE A 151 -29.28 4.08 6.79
C ILE A 151 -30.10 5.03 5.89
N SER A 152 -29.60 5.35 4.70
CA SER A 152 -30.32 6.19 3.73
C SER A 152 -31.64 5.56 3.28
N ALA A 153 -31.65 4.25 3.04
CA ALA A 153 -32.83 3.50 2.65
C ALA A 153 -33.92 3.45 3.73
N VAL A 154 -33.56 3.56 5.02
CA VAL A 154 -34.52 3.63 6.14
C VAL A 154 -35.01 5.07 6.37
N ILE A 155 -34.10 6.05 6.34
CA ILE A 155 -34.44 7.45 6.61
C ILE A 155 -35.35 8.03 5.51
N SER A 156 -35.09 7.69 4.25
CA SER A 156 -35.84 8.23 3.10
C SER A 156 -37.35 7.94 3.16
N PRO A 157 -37.82 6.69 3.33
CA PRO A 157 -39.25 6.41 3.48
C PRO A 157 -39.82 6.98 4.78
N TYR A 158 -39.05 7.00 5.88
CA TYR A 158 -39.50 7.61 7.14
C TYR A 158 -39.85 9.09 6.97
N ILE A 159 -38.98 9.87 6.30
CA ILE A 159 -39.22 11.28 5.99
C ILE A 159 -40.43 11.43 5.05
N TYR A 160 -40.54 10.57 4.04
CA TYR A 160 -41.65 10.58 3.08
C TYR A 160 -43.00 10.35 3.77
N PHE A 161 -43.13 9.29 4.58
CA PHE A 161 -44.35 8.99 5.33
C PHE A 161 -44.71 10.10 6.33
N THR A 162 -43.71 10.64 7.03
CA THR A 162 -43.94 11.73 7.99
C THR A 162 -44.44 13.01 7.28
N SER A 163 -43.85 13.34 6.14
CA SER A 163 -44.24 14.50 5.33
C SER A 163 -45.64 14.34 4.74
N LEU A 164 -45.96 13.16 4.19
CA LEU A 164 -47.30 12.87 3.69
C LEU A 164 -48.35 12.93 4.79
N LYS A 165 -48.07 12.37 5.98
CA LYS A 165 -49.01 12.42 7.11
C LYS A 165 -49.28 13.85 7.57
N LYS A 166 -48.26 14.71 7.58
CA LYS A 166 -48.42 16.15 7.87
C LYS A 166 -49.25 16.85 6.80
N MET A 167 -48.97 16.62 5.52
CA MET A 167 -49.74 17.20 4.41
C MET A 167 -51.20 16.77 4.43
N ALA A 168 -51.47 15.48 4.64
CA ALA A 168 -52.84 14.96 4.71
C ALA A 168 -53.62 15.57 5.89
N LYS A 169 -52.99 15.70 7.06
CA LYS A 169 -53.62 16.35 8.22
C LYS A 169 -53.97 17.81 7.94
N ASN A 170 -53.06 18.57 7.34
CA ASN A 170 -53.31 19.97 6.99
C ASN A 170 -54.43 20.09 5.95
N LYS A 171 -54.46 19.21 4.94
CA LYS A 171 -55.51 19.19 3.93
C LYS A 171 -56.88 18.84 4.50
N MET A 172 -56.95 17.93 5.48
CA MET A 172 -58.21 17.64 6.17
C MET A 172 -58.73 18.85 6.94
N ILE A 173 -57.86 19.59 7.65
CA ILE A 173 -58.25 20.79 8.39
C ILE A 173 -58.77 21.87 7.42
N GLU A 174 -58.05 22.13 6.32
CA GLU A 174 -58.49 23.07 5.27
C GLU A 174 -59.86 22.68 4.70
N MET A 175 -60.11 21.38 4.51
CA MET A 175 -61.39 20.88 3.98
C MET A 175 -62.53 21.03 4.98
N GLU A 176 -62.27 20.79 6.28
CA GLU A 176 -63.22 20.99 7.36
C GLU A 176 -63.62 22.47 7.52
N GLU A 177 -62.64 23.39 7.42
CA GLU A 177 -62.89 24.83 7.43
C GLU A 177 -63.76 25.27 6.23
N LEU A 178 -63.46 24.77 5.03
CA LEU A 178 -64.24 25.04 3.82
C LEU A 178 -65.69 24.56 3.95
N VAL A 179 -65.89 23.34 4.45
CA VAL A 179 -67.21 22.78 4.72
C VAL A 179 -67.95 23.67 5.72
N ASN A 180 -67.30 24.06 6.82
CA ASN A 180 -67.91 24.92 7.81
C ASN A 180 -68.33 26.27 7.21
N ILE A 181 -67.47 26.93 6.41
CA ILE A 181 -67.82 28.18 5.72
C ILE A 181 -69.07 28.01 4.83
N VAL A 182 -69.13 26.94 4.02
CA VAL A 182 -70.28 26.66 3.13
C VAL A 182 -71.58 26.47 3.94
N PHE A 183 -71.52 25.81 5.09
CA PHE A 183 -72.70 25.58 5.93
C PHE A 183 -73.06 26.77 6.85
N THR A 184 -72.11 27.67 7.13
CA THR A 184 -72.35 28.86 7.98
C THR A 184 -72.91 30.04 7.20
N ILE A 185 -72.82 30.05 5.86
CA ILE A 185 -73.47 31.07 5.04
C ILE A 185 -74.99 30.87 5.15
N PRO A 186 -75.74 31.83 5.73
CA PRO A 186 -77.17 31.69 5.86
C PRO A 186 -77.80 31.74 4.46
N THR A 187 -78.45 30.65 4.06
CA THR A 187 -79.31 30.54 2.86
C THR A 187 -80.45 31.57 2.81
N LYS A 188 -80.60 32.41 3.84
CA LYS A 188 -81.63 33.44 3.95
C LYS A 188 -81.41 34.63 3.02
N ASP A 189 -80.18 34.93 2.59
CA ASP A 189 -79.91 36.06 1.69
C ASP A 189 -80.06 35.73 0.20
N LEU A 190 -80.01 34.45 -0.19
CA LEU A 190 -80.21 34.05 -1.59
C LEU A 190 -81.67 34.12 -2.05
N LEU A 191 -82.64 34.07 -1.13
CA LEU A 191 -84.07 34.22 -1.43
C LEU A 191 -84.58 35.66 -1.40
N LYS A 192 -83.76 36.64 -1.02
CA LYS A 192 -84.13 38.06 -0.99
C LYS A 192 -83.83 38.82 -2.28
N HIS A 193 -83.05 38.21 -3.19
CA HIS A 193 -82.72 38.77 -4.50
C HIS A 193 -83.57 38.20 -5.66
N GLN A 194 -84.60 37.39 -5.37
CA GLN A 194 -85.54 36.84 -6.38
C GLN A 194 -86.99 37.35 -6.25
N LYS A 195 -87.24 38.49 -5.59
CA LYS A 195 -88.53 39.17 -5.63
C LYS A 195 -88.40 40.60 -6.14
#